data_AF-A0A485CLX9-F1
#
_entry.id   AF-A0A485CLX9-F1
#
_cell.length_a   1.000
_cell.length_b   1.000
_cell.length_c   1.000
_cell.angle_alpha   90.00
_cell.angle_beta   90.00
_cell.angle_gamma   90.00
#
_symmetry.space_group_name_H-M   'P 1'
#
loop_
_entity.id
_entity.type
_entity.pdbx_description
1 polymer ?
#
loop_
_entity_poly.entity_id
_entity_poly.type
_entity_poly.pdbx_seq_one_letter_code
_entity_poly.pdbx_strand_id
1 'polypeptide(L)'
;MSSKYGDDRDPYLYPALNVMRNRLGIRQAQRLEQTAWEITSLRAATLPLGPRGRGLPYLCFIHHQLYQDIFDWGGAIQRSRYLSG
;
A
#
# COMPACT_ATOMS: atom_id res chain seq x y z
N MET A 1 14.31 24.65 -26.96
CA MET A 1 13.60 23.40 -26.63
C MET A 1 13.01 23.55 -25.24
N SER A 2 11.68 23.63 -25.12
CA SER A 2 11.00 23.93 -23.87
C SER A 2 10.76 22.62 -23.11
N SER A 3 11.46 22.44 -21.99
CA SER A 3 11.24 21.33 -21.07
C SER A 3 9.86 21.49 -20.41
N LYS A 4 8.85 20.85 -20.97
CA LYS A 4 7.48 20.75 -20.41
C LYS A 4 7.29 19.43 -19.67
N TYR A 5 8.27 19.01 -18.87
CA TYR A 5 8.10 17.94 -17.91
C TYR A 5 8.39 18.55 -16.55
N GLY A 6 7.33 19.01 -15.88
CA GLY A 6 7.41 19.26 -14.44
C GLY A 6 7.77 17.94 -13.78
N ASP A 7 8.72 17.99 -12.83
CA ASP A 7 9.19 16.88 -11.99
C ASP A 7 8.16 15.74 -11.83
N ASP A 8 8.18 14.79 -12.78
CA ASP A 8 7.17 13.73 -13.00
C ASP A 8 7.45 12.55 -12.05
N ARG A 9 7.68 12.89 -10.79
CA ARG A 9 8.16 11.96 -9.79
C ARG A 9 6.96 11.34 -9.09
N ASP A 10 6.98 10.01 -8.98
CA ASP A 10 5.90 9.25 -8.36
C ASP A 10 5.59 9.83 -6.96
N PRO A 11 4.34 10.28 -6.71
CA PRO A 11 3.97 10.89 -5.44
C PRO A 11 4.13 9.91 -4.27
N TYR A 12 4.15 8.61 -4.47
CA TYR A 12 4.34 7.63 -3.41
C TYR A 12 5.79 7.51 -2.95
N LEU A 13 6.76 8.13 -3.63
CA LEU A 13 8.17 8.12 -3.23
C LEU A 13 8.54 9.31 -2.35
N TYR A 14 9.55 9.15 -1.51
CA TYR A 14 10.18 10.30 -0.85
C TYR A 14 10.86 11.20 -1.90
N PRO A 15 10.81 12.54 -1.74
CA PRO A 15 11.58 13.44 -2.58
C PRO A 15 13.07 13.05 -2.55
N ALA A 16 13.74 13.13 -3.69
CA ALA A 16 15.14 12.74 -3.89
C ALA A 16 15.49 11.25 -3.69
N LEU A 17 14.58 10.40 -3.20
CA LEU A 17 14.83 8.96 -2.99
C LEU A 17 14.00 8.09 -3.93
N ASN A 18 14.47 6.87 -4.18
CA ASN A 18 13.70 5.81 -4.83
C ASN A 18 13.14 4.84 -3.76
N VAL A 19 12.50 5.41 -2.73
CA VAL A 19 11.95 4.67 -1.59
C VAL A 19 10.53 5.18 -1.32
N MET A 20 9.57 4.27 -1.22
CA MET A 20 8.17 4.61 -0.94
C MET A 20 8.02 5.27 0.43
N ARG A 21 7.21 6.33 0.49
CA ARG A 21 6.77 6.97 1.72
C ARG A 21 6.01 5.97 2.56
N ASN A 22 6.44 5.79 3.80
CA ASN A 22 5.90 4.80 4.71
C ASN A 22 5.76 5.38 6.12
N ARG A 23 4.81 4.83 6.88
CA ARG A 23 4.47 5.22 8.26
C ARG A 23 5.61 4.99 9.25
N LEU A 24 6.56 4.14 8.88
CA LEU A 24 7.73 3.76 9.68
C LEU A 24 8.90 4.75 9.52
N GLY A 25 8.81 5.71 8.59
CA GLY A 25 9.87 6.67 8.31
C GLY A 25 11.15 6.06 7.71
N ILE A 26 11.09 4.84 7.19
CA ILE A 26 12.25 4.13 6.65
C ILE A 26 12.63 4.73 5.29
N ARG A 27 13.89 5.16 5.14
CA ARG A 27 14.41 5.82 3.93
C ARG A 27 15.37 4.96 3.10
N GLN A 28 15.55 3.70 3.46
CA GLN A 28 16.46 2.77 2.80
C GLN A 28 15.65 1.58 2.25
N ALA A 29 15.73 1.34 0.93
CA ALA A 29 14.85 0.40 0.24
C ALA A 29 14.89 -1.01 0.83
N GLN A 30 16.11 -1.56 1.03
CA GLN A 30 16.30 -2.91 1.58
C GLN A 30 15.72 -3.04 3.00
N ARG A 31 15.88 -2.01 3.83
CA ARG A 31 15.32 -2.01 5.19
C ARG A 31 13.79 -1.95 5.15
N LEU A 32 13.23 -1.13 4.25
CA LEU A 32 11.77 -1.05 4.08
C LEU A 32 11.21 -2.39 3.63
N GLU A 33 11.88 -3.05 2.69
CA GLU A 33 11.52 -4.39 2.22
C GLU A 33 11.53 -5.39 3.38
N GLN A 34 12.65 -5.54 4.09
CA GLN A 34 12.76 -6.48 5.19
C GLN A 34 11.68 -6.26 6.27
N THR A 35 11.48 -5.02 6.69
CA THR A 35 10.45 -4.69 7.69
C THR A 35 9.03 -4.92 7.15
N ALA A 36 8.79 -4.67 5.86
CA ALA A 36 7.49 -4.95 5.25
C ALA A 36 7.18 -6.45 5.23
N TRP A 37 8.17 -7.29 4.93
CA TRP A 37 8.02 -8.75 5.00
C TRP A 37 7.67 -9.22 6.42
N GLU A 38 8.36 -8.73 7.44
CA GLU A 38 8.09 -9.09 8.83
C GLU A 38 6.67 -8.72 9.25
N ILE A 39 6.25 -7.48 9.02
CA ILE A 39 4.91 -6.99 9.39
C ILE A 39 3.81 -7.72 8.60
N THR A 40 3.98 -7.86 7.28
CA THR A 40 2.97 -8.51 6.43
C THR A 40 2.81 -9.98 6.77
N SER A 41 3.88 -10.68 7.19
CA SER A 41 3.80 -12.08 7.62
C SER A 41 2.94 -12.24 8.88
N LEU A 42 3.09 -11.33 9.84
CA LEU A 42 2.27 -11.30 11.07
C LEU A 42 0.81 -10.98 10.75
N ARG A 43 0.56 -10.04 9.82
CA ARG A 43 -0.80 -9.73 9.37
C ARG A 43 -1.45 -10.90 8.64
N ALA A 44 -0.72 -11.57 7.75
CA ALA A 44 -1.20 -12.72 7.00
C ALA A 44 -1.67 -13.85 7.93
N ALA A 45 -0.98 -14.08 9.04
CA ALA A 45 -1.36 -15.07 10.04
C ALA A 45 -2.71 -14.79 10.74
N THR A 46 -3.20 -13.54 10.66
CA THR A 46 -4.48 -13.11 11.25
C THR A 46 -5.62 -13.00 10.24
N LEU A 47 -5.36 -13.23 8.95
CA LEU A 47 -6.37 -13.06 7.91
C LEU A 47 -7.45 -14.14 7.97
N PRO A 48 -8.74 -13.77 7.85
CA PRO A 48 -9.81 -14.75 7.70
C PRO A 48 -9.72 -15.45 6.32
N LEU A 49 -10.29 -16.65 6.21
CA LEU A 49 -10.37 -17.40 4.94
C LEU A 49 -11.16 -16.66 3.84
N GLY A 50 -12.07 -15.77 4.26
CA GLY A 50 -12.87 -14.93 3.37
C GLY A 50 -14.19 -15.55 2.90
N PRO A 51 -15.02 -14.77 2.19
CA PRO A 51 -16.29 -15.24 1.64
C PRO A 51 -16.08 -16.24 0.49
N ARG A 52 -17.09 -17.08 0.19
CA ARG A 52 -17.03 -18.05 -0.92
C ARG A 52 -16.89 -17.37 -2.30
N GLY A 53 -17.53 -16.21 -2.49
CA GLY A 53 -17.36 -15.37 -3.68
C GLY A 53 -16.27 -14.33 -3.46
N ARG A 54 -15.03 -14.66 -3.81
CA ARG A 54 -13.88 -13.74 -3.70
C ARG A 54 -13.78 -12.90 -4.98
N GLY A 55 -14.03 -11.60 -4.85
CA GLY A 55 -13.89 -10.62 -5.92
C GLY A 55 -12.98 -9.46 -5.51
N LEU A 56 -12.93 -8.42 -6.35
CA LEU A 56 -12.11 -7.22 -6.12
C LEU A 56 -12.25 -6.62 -4.71
N PRO A 57 -13.45 -6.52 -4.08
CA PRO A 57 -13.56 -6.01 -2.72
C PRO A 57 -12.78 -6.83 -1.68
N TYR A 58 -12.75 -8.15 -1.83
CA TYR A 58 -12.00 -9.03 -0.93
C TYR A 58 -10.49 -8.93 -1.14
N LEU A 59 -10.04 -8.74 -2.39
CA LEU A 59 -8.64 -8.46 -2.70
C LEU A 59 -8.18 -7.12 -2.10
N CYS A 60 -9.00 -6.07 -2.23
CA CYS A 60 -8.71 -4.77 -1.60
C CYS A 60 -8.66 -4.88 -0.07
N PHE A 61 -9.53 -5.70 0.53
CA PHE A 61 -9.50 -5.98 1.96
C PHE A 61 -8.19 -6.66 2.37
N ILE A 62 -7.79 -7.74 1.70
CA ILE A 62 -6.52 -8.43 1.99
C ILE A 62 -5.33 -7.47 1.83
N HIS A 63 -5.28 -6.73 0.72
CA HIS A 63 -4.19 -5.80 0.46
C HIS A 63 -4.08 -4.73 1.55
N HIS A 64 -5.22 -4.14 1.94
CA HIS A 64 -5.24 -3.22 3.07
C HIS A 64 -4.75 -3.89 4.35
N GLN A 65 -5.27 -5.06 4.72
CA GLN A 65 -4.90 -5.73 5.96
C GLN A 65 -3.40 -6.04 6.05
N LEU A 66 -2.76 -6.42 4.94
CA LEU A 66 -1.33 -6.70 4.88
C LEU A 66 -0.47 -5.45 5.07
N TYR A 67 -0.86 -4.32 4.45
CA TYR A 67 -0.01 -3.13 4.34
C TYR A 67 -0.46 -1.94 5.21
N GLN A 68 -1.52 -2.09 6.01
CA GLN A 68 -2.11 -1.00 6.78
C GLN A 68 -1.14 -0.29 7.73
N ASP A 69 -0.17 -1.02 8.29
CA ASP A 69 0.80 -0.46 9.23
C ASP A 69 2.03 0.16 8.55
N ILE A 70 2.22 -0.12 7.26
CA ILE A 70 3.45 0.24 6.53
C ILE A 70 3.21 1.50 5.69
N PHE A 71 2.13 1.57 4.94
CA PHE A 71 1.90 2.66 3.99
C PHE A 71 0.74 3.55 4.42
N ASP A 72 0.85 4.85 4.18
CA ASP A 72 -0.31 5.75 4.23
C ASP A 72 -0.98 5.67 2.86
N TRP A 73 -2.13 5.00 2.77
CA TRP A 73 -2.90 4.84 1.53
C TRP A 73 -3.66 6.14 1.21
N GLY A 74 -2.92 7.26 1.20
CA GLY A 74 -3.40 8.62 1.10
C GLY A 74 -4.46 8.75 0.01
N GLY A 75 -5.72 8.87 0.45
CA GLY A 75 -6.88 9.10 -0.42
C GLY A 75 -7.23 7.92 -1.32
N ALA A 76 -8.32 7.22 -0.97
CA ALA A 76 -9.03 6.29 -1.84
C ALA A 76 -8.34 4.95 -2.16
N ILE A 77 -8.19 4.11 -1.14
CA ILE A 77 -8.87 2.82 -1.32
C ILE A 77 -10.35 3.22 -1.35
N GLN A 78 -10.97 3.20 -2.55
CA GLN A 78 -12.42 3.24 -2.70
C GLN A 78 -12.96 2.09 -1.85
N ARG A 79 -13.23 2.43 -0.59
CA ARG A 79 -14.04 1.68 0.36
C ARG A 79 -15.24 1.26 -0.47
N SER A 80 -15.30 -0.03 -0.77
CA SER A 80 -16.34 -0.69 -1.53
C SER A 80 -17.67 0.03 -1.32
N ARG A 81 -18.03 0.93 -2.24
CA ARG A 81 -19.38 1.47 -2.37
C ARG A 81 -20.16 0.48 -3.23
N TYR A 82 -20.10 -0.80 -2.83
CA TYR A 82 -20.88 -1.90 -3.39
C TYR A 82 -21.43 -2.74 -2.22
N LEU A 83 -21.94 -2.06 -1.19
CA LEU A 83 -22.91 -2.60 -0.23
C LEU A 83 -24.17 -1.72 -0.32
N SER A 84 -24.79 -1.69 -1.49
CA SER A 84 -26.17 -1.26 -1.74
C SER A 84 -26.52 -1.74 -3.14
N GLY A 85 -27.37 -2.77 -3.22
CA GLY A 85 -27.76 -3.48 -4.43
C GLY A 85 -27.98 -4.94 -4.12
#